data_AF-A0A1F5BM19-F1
#
_entry.id   AF-A0A1F5BM19-F1
#
_cell.length_a   1.000
_cell.length_b   1.000
_cell.length_c   1.000
_cell.angle_alpha   90.00
_cell.angle_beta   90.00
_cell.angle_gamma   90.00
#
_symmetry.space_group_name_H-M   'P 1'
#
loop_
_entity.id
_entity.type
_entity.pdbx_description
1 polymer ?
#
loop_
_entity_poly.entity_id
_entity_poly.type
_entity_poly.pdbx_seq_one_letter_code
_entity_poly.pdbx_strand_id
1 'polypeptide(L)'
;MAAYDPAKFNAIHDEIFENFEQAKSPEWRARLAGKYGVAVALTDPATRELLQRIINTGAEYEKTSDKFAHGVRSTPTMIINNRMIIGTLPYAHLKAIFESLLSEGGLAGAEGRFMENWVDTRPKKKPTPPPYPKK
;
A
#
# COMPACT_ATOMS: atom_id res chain seq x y z
N MET A 1 -14.28 7.46 -1.68
CA MET A 1 -15.47 6.65 -1.31
C MET A 1 -15.09 5.57 -0.32
N ALA A 2 -14.46 4.45 -0.72
CA ALA A 2 -14.10 3.38 0.23
C ALA A 2 -13.22 3.86 1.39
N ALA A 3 -12.20 4.69 1.11
CA ALA A 3 -11.29 5.22 2.12
C ALA A 3 -11.91 6.27 3.09
N TYR A 4 -13.14 6.72 2.87
CA TYR A 4 -13.78 7.74 3.70
C TYR A 4 -14.38 7.16 4.99
N ASP A 5 -14.96 5.97 4.91
CA ASP A 5 -15.58 5.28 6.04
C ASP A 5 -14.99 3.87 6.13
N PRO A 6 -14.05 3.63 7.08
CA PRO A 6 -13.42 2.32 7.24
C PRO A 6 -14.40 1.18 7.50
N ALA A 7 -15.53 1.44 8.15
CA ALA A 7 -16.54 0.42 8.43
C ALA A 7 -17.26 -0.06 7.16
N LYS A 8 -17.29 0.79 6.11
CA LYS A 8 -17.90 0.47 4.81
C LYS A 8 -16.87 0.10 3.75
N PHE A 9 -15.57 0.07 4.08
CA PHE A 9 -14.50 -0.09 3.11
C PHE A 9 -14.69 -1.35 2.26
N ASN A 10 -14.83 -2.53 2.90
CA ASN A 10 -14.93 -3.81 2.18
C ASN A 10 -16.14 -3.83 1.24
N ALA A 11 -17.32 -3.46 1.72
CA ALA A 11 -18.53 -3.45 0.89
C ALA A 11 -18.42 -2.52 -0.32
N ILE A 12 -17.91 -1.29 -0.12
CA ILE A 12 -17.72 -0.33 -1.22
C ILE A 12 -16.61 -0.80 -2.17
N HIS A 13 -15.52 -1.33 -1.63
CA HIS A 13 -14.38 -1.85 -2.41
C HIS A 13 -14.83 -3.01 -3.30
N ASP A 14 -15.47 -4.02 -2.72
CA ASP A 14 -15.86 -5.23 -3.44
C ASP A 14 -16.86 -4.91 -4.55
N GLU A 15 -17.86 -4.06 -4.28
CA GLU A 15 -18.84 -3.66 -5.31
C GLU A 15 -18.18 -2.84 -6.45
N ILE A 16 -17.15 -2.03 -6.17
CA ILE A 16 -16.37 -1.36 -7.23
C ILE A 16 -15.63 -2.38 -8.09
N PHE A 17 -15.00 -3.39 -7.48
CA PHE A 17 -14.22 -4.38 -8.20
C PHE A 17 -15.08 -5.34 -9.01
N GLU A 18 -16.24 -5.76 -8.48
CA GLU A 18 -17.24 -6.56 -9.21
C GLU A 18 -17.80 -5.82 -10.42
N ASN A 19 -17.90 -4.48 -10.33
CA ASN A 19 -18.46 -3.63 -11.38
C ASN A 19 -17.39 -2.72 -12.01
N PHE A 20 -16.17 -3.22 -12.17
CA PHE A 20 -15.00 -2.38 -12.50
C PHE A 20 -15.18 -1.53 -13.75
N GLU A 21 -15.82 -2.07 -14.80
CA GLU A 21 -16.07 -1.32 -16.03
C GLU A 21 -17.10 -0.20 -15.81
N GLN A 22 -18.19 -0.46 -15.10
CA GLN A 22 -19.20 0.56 -14.81
C GLN A 22 -18.66 1.60 -13.82
N ALA A 23 -17.79 1.20 -12.89
CA ALA A 23 -17.18 2.05 -11.88
C ALA A 23 -16.28 3.16 -12.48
N LYS A 24 -15.86 3.03 -13.74
CA LYS A 24 -15.14 4.09 -14.48
C LYS A 24 -16.04 5.30 -14.76
N SER A 25 -17.37 5.14 -14.79
CA SER A 25 -18.31 6.25 -14.97
C SER A 25 -18.47 7.09 -13.69
N PRO A 26 -18.33 8.42 -13.76
CA PRO A 26 -18.61 9.32 -12.63
C PRO A 26 -20.03 9.19 -12.09
N GLU A 27 -21.02 9.00 -12.97
CA GLU A 27 -22.42 8.86 -12.58
C GLU A 27 -22.66 7.60 -11.76
N TRP A 28 -22.02 6.50 -12.17
CA TRP A 28 -22.10 5.23 -11.42
C TRP A 28 -21.48 5.39 -10.03
N ARG A 29 -20.31 6.06 -9.93
CA ARG A 29 -19.68 6.35 -8.63
C ARG A 29 -20.56 7.25 -7.76
N ALA A 30 -21.25 8.24 -8.34
CA ALA A 30 -22.18 9.08 -7.59
C ALA A 30 -23.36 8.29 -7.02
N ARG A 31 -23.94 7.37 -7.81
CA ARG A 31 -25.00 6.46 -7.34
C ARG A 31 -24.50 5.53 -6.23
N LEU A 32 -23.31 4.94 -6.39
CA LEU A 32 -22.69 4.11 -5.36
C LEU A 32 -22.46 4.90 -4.06
N ALA A 33 -21.95 6.13 -4.17
CA ALA A 33 -21.75 6.99 -3.01
C ALA A 33 -23.07 7.31 -2.29
N GLY A 34 -24.15 7.52 -3.06
CA GLY A 34 -25.50 7.68 -2.51
C GLY A 34 -25.99 6.42 -1.79
N LYS A 35 -25.84 5.24 -2.41
CA LYS A 35 -26.23 3.93 -1.85
C LYS A 35 -25.59 3.68 -0.47
N TYR A 36 -24.31 4.02 -0.31
CA TYR A 36 -23.57 3.81 0.94
C TYR A 36 -23.59 5.02 1.89
N GLY A 37 -24.29 6.11 1.54
CA GLY A 37 -24.34 7.32 2.36
C GLY A 37 -23.00 8.05 2.50
N VAL A 38 -22.12 7.94 1.48
CA VAL A 38 -20.77 8.52 1.46
C VAL A 38 -20.59 9.55 0.34
N ALA A 39 -21.67 10.22 -0.09
CA ALA A 39 -21.61 11.23 -1.17
C ALA A 39 -20.60 12.37 -0.90
N VAL A 40 -20.46 12.77 0.37
CA VAL A 40 -19.49 13.79 0.81
C VAL A 40 -18.05 13.39 0.46
N ALA A 41 -17.74 12.08 0.43
CA ALA A 41 -16.41 11.57 0.11
C ALA A 41 -15.91 11.91 -1.30
N LEU A 42 -16.79 12.36 -2.21
CA LEU A 42 -16.42 12.75 -3.58
C LEU A 42 -15.73 14.13 -3.62
N THR A 43 -16.03 14.98 -2.64
CA THR A 43 -15.54 16.36 -2.56
C THR A 43 -14.74 16.67 -1.30
N ASP A 44 -14.77 15.77 -0.30
CA ASP A 44 -14.08 15.95 0.97
C ASP A 44 -12.56 16.14 0.81
N PRO A 45 -11.99 17.30 1.22
CA PRO A 45 -10.57 17.57 1.12
C PRO A 45 -9.71 16.60 1.93
N ALA A 46 -10.15 16.20 3.13
CA ALA A 46 -9.40 15.29 3.99
C ALA A 46 -9.25 13.90 3.35
N THR A 47 -10.32 13.39 2.72
CA THR A 47 -10.28 12.16 1.93
C THR A 47 -9.30 12.28 0.76
N ARG A 48 -9.29 13.41 0.05
CA ARG A 48 -8.37 13.63 -1.08
C ARG A 48 -6.91 13.65 -0.63
N GLU A 49 -6.62 14.33 0.47
CA GLU A 49 -5.29 14.36 1.05
C GLU A 49 -4.84 12.97 1.53
N LEU A 50 -5.72 12.25 2.22
CA LEU A 50 -5.48 10.86 2.62
C LEU A 50 -5.13 9.97 1.43
N LEU A 51 -5.93 10.04 0.36
CA LEU A 51 -5.68 9.28 -0.87
C LEU A 51 -4.34 9.66 -1.51
N GLN A 52 -4.03 10.96 -1.58
CA GLN A 52 -2.76 11.42 -2.15
C GLN A 52 -1.58 10.87 -1.34
N ARG A 53 -1.67 10.87 -0.01
CA ARG A 53 -0.65 10.28 0.86
C ARG A 53 -0.48 8.79 0.60
N ILE A 54 -1.58 8.02 0.55
CA ILE A 54 -1.55 6.57 0.29
C ILE A 54 -0.96 6.25 -1.09
N ILE A 55 -1.33 7.01 -2.13
CA ILE A 55 -0.78 6.86 -3.48
C ILE A 55 0.73 7.13 -3.49
N ASN A 56 1.16 8.16 -2.75
CA ASN A 56 2.57 8.56 -2.68
C ASN A 56 3.42 7.60 -1.83
N THR A 57 2.83 6.76 -0.99
CA THR A 57 3.56 5.81 -0.14
C THR A 57 4.44 4.85 -0.95
N GLY A 58 4.10 4.58 -2.22
CA GLY A 58 4.95 3.76 -3.10
C GLY A 58 6.36 4.34 -3.32
N ALA A 59 6.50 5.67 -3.26
CA ALA A 59 7.78 6.37 -3.43
C ALA A 59 8.64 6.39 -2.16
N GLU A 60 8.08 6.03 -1.00
CA GLU A 60 8.81 6.00 0.28
C GLU A 60 9.75 4.79 0.38
N TYR A 61 9.52 3.77 -0.45
CA TYR A 61 10.30 2.54 -0.47
C TYR A 61 11.46 2.58 -1.44
N GLU A 62 12.60 2.01 -1.04
CA GLU A 62 13.79 1.91 -1.88
C GLU A 62 13.51 1.10 -3.16
N LYS A 63 14.17 1.50 -4.24
CA LYS A 63 14.06 0.80 -5.53
C LYS A 63 14.52 -0.65 -5.36
N THR A 64 13.68 -1.57 -5.83
CA THR A 64 14.01 -3.01 -5.89
C THR A 64 14.75 -3.39 -7.17
N SER A 65 14.87 -2.47 -8.13
CA SER A 65 15.66 -2.60 -9.35
C SER A 65 15.85 -1.22 -10.00
N ASP A 66 16.98 -1.01 -10.67
CA ASP A 66 17.29 0.20 -11.44
C ASP A 66 16.28 0.48 -12.57
N LYS A 67 15.51 -0.54 -12.99
CA LYS A 67 14.47 -0.40 -14.01
C LYS A 67 13.26 0.41 -13.53
N PHE A 68 13.04 0.56 -12.23
CA PHE A 68 11.83 1.19 -11.69
C PHE A 68 12.17 2.43 -10.86
N ALA A 69 11.32 3.46 -10.96
CA ALA A 69 11.51 4.73 -10.25
C ALA A 69 11.22 4.65 -8.74
N HIS A 70 10.40 3.69 -8.32
CA HIS A 70 9.90 3.54 -6.95
C HIS A 70 10.04 2.09 -6.48
N GLY A 71 10.06 1.88 -5.16
CA GLY A 71 10.15 0.56 -4.56
C GLY A 71 8.90 -0.29 -4.81
N VAL A 72 7.71 0.28 -4.56
CA VAL A 72 6.44 -0.34 -4.95
C VAL A 72 6.17 -0.04 -6.43
N ARG A 73 6.06 -1.10 -7.24
CA ARG A 73 6.02 -0.97 -8.71
C ARG A 73 4.86 -1.67 -9.40
N SER A 74 4.08 -2.48 -8.68
CA SER A 74 2.91 -3.17 -9.22
C SER A 74 1.90 -3.46 -8.12
N THR A 75 0.70 -3.89 -8.52
CA THR A 75 -0.36 -4.30 -7.60
C THR A 75 -0.75 -5.77 -7.90
N PRO A 76 -1.17 -6.55 -6.89
CA PRO A 76 -1.06 -6.24 -5.47
C PRO A 76 0.40 -6.25 -5.01
N THR A 77 0.75 -5.38 -4.06
CA THR A 77 2.01 -5.44 -3.31
C THR A 77 1.66 -5.49 -1.83
N MET A 78 2.26 -6.43 -1.09
CA MET A 78 2.04 -6.62 0.35
C MET A 78 3.35 -6.36 1.09
N ILE A 79 3.27 -5.76 2.29
CA ILE A 79 4.43 -5.52 3.15
C ILE A 79 4.14 -6.13 4.51
N ILE A 80 4.91 -7.16 4.89
CA ILE A 80 4.69 -7.96 6.10
C ILE A 80 6.02 -8.09 6.81
N ASN A 81 6.11 -7.73 8.10
CA ASN A 81 7.35 -7.79 8.88
C ASN A 81 8.58 -7.19 8.14
N ASN A 82 8.41 -6.02 7.51
CA ASN A 82 9.46 -5.36 6.69
C ASN A 82 9.93 -6.17 5.47
N ARG A 83 9.07 -7.03 4.92
CA ARG A 83 9.32 -7.78 3.67
C ARG A 83 8.25 -7.44 2.64
N MET A 84 8.68 -7.07 1.43
CA MET A 84 7.80 -6.65 0.33
C MET A 84 7.53 -7.81 -0.64
N ILE A 85 6.29 -8.27 -0.73
CA ILE A 85 5.80 -9.29 -1.68
C ILE A 85 5.13 -8.56 -2.84
N ILE A 86 5.64 -8.75 -4.06
CA ILE A 86 5.16 -8.06 -5.26
C ILE A 86 4.45 -9.02 -6.20
N GLY A 87 3.21 -8.71 -6.56
CA GLY A 87 2.42 -9.42 -7.55
C GLY A 87 1.44 -10.44 -6.95
N THR A 88 0.66 -11.06 -7.84
CA THR A 88 -0.22 -12.17 -7.50
C THR A 88 0.58 -13.47 -7.51
N LEU A 89 0.59 -14.19 -6.39
CA LEU A 89 1.21 -15.50 -6.24
C LEU A 89 0.13 -16.58 -6.05
N PRO A 90 0.35 -17.83 -6.49
CA PRO A 90 -0.53 -18.94 -6.15
C PRO A 90 -0.71 -19.04 -4.63
N TYR A 91 -1.91 -19.41 -4.19
CA TYR A 91 -2.26 -19.45 -2.77
C TYR A 91 -1.27 -20.29 -1.94
N ALA A 92 -0.85 -21.45 -2.44
CA ALA A 92 0.12 -22.31 -1.76
C ALA A 92 1.47 -21.59 -1.50
N HIS A 93 1.96 -20.83 -2.48
CA HIS A 93 3.19 -20.05 -2.32
C HIS A 93 2.99 -18.90 -1.33
N LEU A 94 1.87 -18.19 -1.44
CA LEU A 94 1.56 -17.10 -0.53
C LEU A 94 1.44 -17.59 0.93
N LYS A 95 0.76 -18.72 1.14
CA LYS A 95 0.64 -19.37 2.46
C LYS A 95 2.01 -19.74 3.02
N ALA A 96 2.86 -20.38 2.22
CA ALA A 96 4.21 -20.75 2.65
C ALA A 96 5.06 -19.53 3.03
N ILE A 97 4.99 -18.44 2.24
CA ILE A 97 5.68 -17.17 2.54
C ILE A 97 5.17 -16.59 3.86
N PHE A 98 3.85 -16.52 4.06
CA PHE A 98 3.28 -15.99 5.30
C PHE A 98 3.65 -16.85 6.51
N GLU A 99 3.58 -18.17 6.39
CA GLU A 99 3.97 -19.11 7.45
C GLU A 99 5.45 -18.96 7.81
N SER A 100 6.34 -18.79 6.82
CA SER A 100 7.76 -18.46 7.07
C SER A 100 7.88 -17.15 7.85
N LEU A 101 7.24 -16.08 7.37
CA LEU A 101 7.34 -14.75 8.00
C LEU A 101 6.75 -14.68 9.41
N LEU A 102 5.75 -15.51 9.73
CA LEU A 102 5.13 -15.60 11.06
C LEU A 102 5.92 -16.53 12.00
N SER A 103 6.44 -17.65 11.50
CA SER A 103 7.25 -18.60 12.27
C SER A 103 8.66 -18.07 12.60
N GLU A 104 9.22 -17.23 11.73
CA GLU A 104 10.43 -16.43 11.98
C GLU A 104 10.24 -15.36 13.07
N GLY A 105 9.08 -15.32 13.76
CA GLY A 105 8.61 -14.30 14.70
C GLY A 105 9.44 -14.04 15.97
N GLY A 106 10.76 -14.17 15.95
CA GLY A 106 11.64 -13.96 17.10
C GLY A 106 12.85 -13.04 16.89
N LEU A 107 13.21 -12.65 15.67
CA LEU A 107 14.42 -11.83 15.46
C LEU A 107 14.17 -10.72 14.46
N ALA A 108 13.56 -9.65 14.95
CA ALA A 108 13.91 -8.31 14.51
C ALA A 108 15.42 -8.11 14.76
N GLY A 109 16.27 -8.48 13.80
CA GLY A 109 17.66 -7.99 13.75
C GLY A 109 18.82 -8.97 13.65
N ALA A 110 18.65 -10.27 13.37
CA ALA A 110 19.80 -11.18 13.27
C ALA A 110 19.78 -12.05 12.00
N GLU A 111 20.55 -11.60 11.00
CA GLU A 111 21.38 -12.39 10.08
C GLU A 111 20.83 -13.69 9.43
N GLY A 112 19.53 -13.82 9.19
CA GLY A 112 18.97 -14.94 8.41
C GLY A 112 18.85 -14.63 6.90
N ARG A 113 19.76 -15.17 6.07
CA ARG A 113 19.59 -15.33 4.60
C ARG A 113 18.81 -16.65 4.42
N PHE A 114 17.73 -16.82 3.65
CA PHE A 114 17.43 -16.54 2.23
C PHE A 114 15.91 -16.84 2.01
N MET A 115 15.17 -16.21 1.08
CA MET A 115 14.90 -16.76 -0.27
C MET A 115 14.74 -15.64 -1.31
N GLU A 116 15.81 -15.34 -2.05
CA GLU A 116 15.86 -14.60 -3.32
C GLU A 116 15.11 -13.25 -3.41
N ASN A 117 15.74 -12.23 -2.82
CA ASN A 117 15.50 -10.79 -3.00
C ASN A 117 14.25 -10.19 -2.33
N TRP A 118 14.35 -10.04 -1.01
CA TRP A 118 13.44 -9.22 -0.21
C TRP A 118 14.17 -7.97 0.28
N VAL A 119 14.06 -6.89 -0.47
CA VAL A 119 14.69 -5.61 -0.12
C VAL A 119 14.18 -5.15 1.24
N ASP A 120 15.10 -4.77 2.13
CA ASP A 120 14.76 -4.15 3.40
C ASP A 120 14.04 -2.82 3.14
N THR A 121 12.77 -2.75 3.52
CA THR A 121 11.92 -1.60 3.25
C THR A 121 12.01 -0.51 4.32
N ARG A 122 12.90 -0.62 5.31
CA ARG A 122 13.11 0.45 6.28
C ARG A 122 13.55 1.72 5.55
N PRO A 123 12.85 2.86 5.71
CA PRO A 123 13.29 4.11 5.10
C PRO A 123 14.68 4.50 5.64
N LYS A 124 15.66 4.72 4.76
CA LYS A 124 16.99 5.19 5.18
C LYS A 124 16.86 6.54 5.88
N LYS A 125 17.43 6.66 7.08
CA LYS A 125 17.49 7.92 7.84
C LYS A 125 18.27 8.96 7.02
N LYS A 126 17.63 10.09 6.66
CA LYS A 126 18.33 11.20 5.99
C LYS A 126 19.47 11.70 6.90
N PRO A 127 20.66 12.00 6.35
CA PRO A 127 21.73 12.62 7.14
C PRO A 127 21.22 13.96 7.69
N THR A 128 21.45 14.19 8.98
CA THR A 128 21.12 15.45 9.64
C THR A 128 21.84 16.59 8.91
N PRO A 129 21.14 17.63 8.43
CA PRO A 129 21.80 18.76 7.81
C PRO A 129 22.73 19.41 8.84
N PRO A 130 23.93 19.89 8.42
CA PRO A 130 24.84 20.56 9.33
C PRO A 130 24.16 21.78 9.96
N PRO A 131 24.43 22.09 11.24
CA PRO A 131 23.83 23.24 11.89
C PRO A 131 24.19 24.52 11.11
N TYR A 132 23.17 25.29 10.75
CA TYR A 132 23.36 26.57 10.05
C TYR A 132 24.22 27.53 10.91
N PRO A 133 25.17 28.26 10.30
CA PRO A 133 25.98 29.22 11.03
C PRO A 133 25.09 30.33 11.60
N LYS A 134 25.21 30.56 12.90
CA LYS A 134 24.53 31.66 13.59
C LYS A 134 25.09 32.99 13.06
N LYS A 135 24.20 33.88 12.61
CA LYS A 135 24.53 35.28 12.32
C LYS A 135 24.75 36.05 13.62
#